data_AF-A0A3E1D6T1-F1
#
_entry.id   AF-A0A3E1D6T1-F1
#
_cell.length_a   1.000
_cell.length_b   1.000
_cell.length_c   1.000
_cell.angle_alpha   90.00
_cell.angle_beta   90.00
_cell.angle_gamma   90.00
#
_symmetry.space_group_name_H-M   'P 1'
#
loop_
_entity.id
_entity.type
_entity.pdbx_description
1 polymer ?
#
loop_
_entity_poly.entity_id
_entity_poly.type
_entity_poly.pdbx_seq_one_letter_code
_entity_poly.pdbx_strand_id
1 'polypeptide(L)'
;MDIKSARDWKKYYLQKALDLNTAEKNQKYYLQNYPKDLPHEAWCAEVAQLPLIEQCLQLGIAHEKIEGLQYGKKPEIDALNHYLDQGFIGAYCEGGPVLLLIRAAALDVLAQFNFRNRSDACTRFTEAQLTIYKESSELILNAIRNIDEAQLVRHFNEIYMFPQIPKYYPGLSANIMSSLFAAIGAERLARITAAVMENPYSYRAGWPDLTMVKDSVMFWAEIKTTDRLHMSQIMTIYRMKPLLPGDMRVIQLIKTKPKRHGANAHIIES
;
A
#
# COMPACT_ATOMS: atom_id res chain seq x y z
N MET A 1 -26.25 24.27 9.53
CA MET A 1 -25.23 24.01 10.56
C MET A 1 -23.88 24.29 9.91
N ASP A 2 -23.11 25.23 10.44
CA ASP A 2 -21.83 25.65 9.86
C ASP A 2 -20.75 24.68 10.37
N ILE A 3 -20.49 23.62 9.61
CA ILE A 3 -19.67 22.49 10.07
C ILE A 3 -18.21 22.77 9.76
N LYS A 4 -17.43 23.12 10.80
CA LYS A 4 -16.04 23.63 10.66
C LYS A 4 -14.97 22.62 11.01
N SER A 5 -15.33 21.46 11.55
CA SER A 5 -14.35 20.44 11.98
C SER A 5 -14.87 19.00 11.86
N ALA A 6 -13.94 18.03 11.81
CA ALA A 6 -14.27 16.60 11.82
C ALA A 6 -15.08 16.17 13.06
N ARG A 7 -14.84 16.83 14.21
CA ARG A 7 -15.58 16.63 15.45
C ARG A 7 -17.06 17.04 15.33
N ASP A 8 -17.34 18.08 14.55
CA ASP A 8 -18.70 18.57 14.31
C ASP A 8 -19.47 17.61 13.39
N TRP A 9 -18.79 17.03 12.40
CA TRP A 9 -19.36 15.99 11.53
C TRP A 9 -19.67 14.69 12.28
N LYS A 10 -18.77 14.23 13.15
CA LYS A 10 -19.01 13.06 14.00
C LYS A 10 -20.26 13.23 14.86
N LYS A 11 -20.45 14.41 15.47
CA LYS A 11 -21.66 14.73 16.23
C LYS A 11 -22.91 14.75 15.35
N TYR A 12 -22.84 15.37 14.16
CA TYR A 12 -23.97 15.43 13.22
C TYR A 12 -24.45 14.03 12.80
N TYR A 13 -23.54 13.13 12.44
CA TYR A 13 -23.92 11.78 12.00
C TYR A 13 -24.25 10.83 13.16
N LEU A 14 -23.63 10.97 14.33
CA LEU A 14 -24.08 10.29 15.55
C LEU A 14 -25.52 10.70 15.89
N GLN A 15 -25.86 11.99 15.77
CA GLN A 15 -27.23 12.47 15.98
C GLN A 15 -28.20 11.85 14.97
N LYS A 16 -27.86 11.91 13.67
CA LYS A 16 -28.68 11.31 12.60
C LYS A 16 -28.84 9.79 12.75
N ALA A 17 -27.84 9.10 13.30
CA ALA A 17 -27.91 7.67 13.58
C ALA A 17 -28.74 7.37 14.84
N LEU A 18 -28.63 8.19 15.88
CA LEU A 18 -29.49 8.11 17.07
C LEU A 18 -30.98 8.24 16.70
N ASP A 19 -31.28 9.10 15.72
CA ASP A 19 -32.64 9.29 15.19
C ASP A 19 -33.20 8.03 14.45
N LEU A 20 -32.35 7.05 14.10
CA LEU A 20 -32.73 5.78 13.44
C LEU A 20 -32.97 4.61 14.42
N ASN A 21 -32.94 4.88 15.73
CA ASN A 21 -33.52 4.07 16.80
C ASN A 21 -33.06 2.59 16.91
N THR A 22 -31.74 2.31 16.89
CA THR A 22 -31.12 1.16 17.62
C THR A 22 -29.59 1.28 17.65
N ALA A 23 -29.01 1.52 18.83
CA ALA A 23 -27.58 1.87 19.01
C ALA A 23 -26.55 0.87 18.41
N GLU A 24 -26.81 -0.44 18.43
CA GLU A 24 -25.91 -1.46 17.84
C GLU A 24 -26.02 -1.55 16.32
N LYS A 25 -27.23 -1.40 15.76
CA LYS A 25 -27.43 -1.23 14.31
C LYS A 25 -26.79 0.06 13.83
N ASN A 26 -26.79 1.10 14.67
CA ASN A 26 -26.28 2.42 14.37
C ASN A 26 -24.75 2.46 14.23
N GLN A 27 -23.98 1.74 15.04
CA GLN A 27 -22.51 1.71 14.89
C GLN A 27 -22.11 0.98 13.60
N LYS A 28 -22.74 -0.17 13.30
CA LYS A 28 -22.46 -0.92 12.06
C LYS A 28 -22.94 -0.17 10.82
N TYR A 29 -24.11 0.48 10.89
CA TYR A 29 -24.62 1.36 9.82
C TYR A 29 -23.72 2.57 9.59
N TYR A 30 -23.24 3.21 10.66
CA TYR A 30 -22.32 4.35 10.61
C TYR A 30 -20.95 3.96 10.03
N LEU A 31 -20.43 2.79 10.37
CA LEU A 31 -19.22 2.23 9.74
C LEU A 31 -19.45 1.86 8.27
N GLN A 32 -20.64 1.42 7.87
CA GLN A 32 -20.93 1.04 6.48
C GLN A 32 -21.33 2.21 5.57
N ASN A 33 -21.89 3.28 6.15
CA ASN A 33 -22.45 4.43 5.44
C ASN A 33 -21.78 5.75 5.89
N TYR A 34 -20.53 5.68 6.34
CA TYR A 34 -19.76 6.82 6.81
C TYR A 34 -19.73 7.91 5.72
N PRO A 35 -19.84 9.21 6.05
CA PRO A 35 -20.14 10.23 5.06
C PRO A 35 -19.01 10.36 4.07
N LYS A 36 -19.31 10.07 2.80
CA LYS A 36 -18.40 10.32 1.68
C LYS A 36 -18.24 11.82 1.37
N ASP A 37 -18.91 12.68 2.15
CA ASP A 37 -18.98 14.13 1.97
C ASP A 37 -17.92 14.89 2.79
N LEU A 38 -17.07 14.20 3.57
CA LEU A 38 -15.91 14.80 4.22
C LEU A 38 -14.79 15.08 3.21
N PRO A 39 -14.03 16.19 3.36
CA PRO A 39 -12.74 16.32 2.70
C PRO A 39 -11.89 15.08 2.99
N HIS A 40 -11.24 14.51 1.96
CA HIS A 40 -10.57 13.21 2.01
C HIS A 40 -9.64 13.05 3.22
N GLU A 41 -8.87 14.09 3.56
CA GLU A 41 -7.97 14.09 4.72
C GLU A 41 -8.70 14.01 6.07
N ALA A 42 -9.83 14.70 6.20
CA ALA A 42 -10.64 14.67 7.41
C ALA A 42 -11.28 13.28 7.61
N TRP A 43 -11.71 12.64 6.52
CA TRP A 43 -12.18 11.26 6.57
C TRP A 43 -11.06 10.31 7.02
N CYS A 44 -9.87 10.40 6.41
CA CYS A 44 -8.72 9.58 6.79
C CYS A 44 -8.34 9.77 8.27
N ALA A 45 -8.44 11.00 8.78
CA ALA A 45 -8.14 11.32 10.18
C ALA A 45 -9.06 10.62 11.17
N GLU A 46 -10.35 10.52 10.84
CA GLU A 46 -11.31 9.82 11.67
C GLU A 46 -11.09 8.30 11.61
N VAL A 47 -10.85 7.74 10.41
CA VAL A 47 -10.52 6.31 10.26
C VAL A 47 -9.25 5.96 11.04
N ALA A 48 -8.24 6.83 11.07
CA ALA A 48 -7.00 6.61 11.83
C ALA A 48 -7.23 6.44 13.34
N GLN A 49 -8.36 6.93 13.88
CA GLN A 49 -8.71 6.76 15.29
C GLN A 49 -9.36 5.41 15.61
N LEU A 50 -9.84 4.67 14.61
CA LEU A 50 -10.53 3.39 14.80
C LEU A 50 -9.55 2.25 15.14
N PRO A 51 -9.99 1.17 15.81
CA PRO A 51 -9.24 -0.08 15.91
C PRO A 51 -8.92 -0.67 14.52
N LEU A 52 -7.84 -1.46 14.42
CA LEU A 52 -7.34 -1.98 13.14
C LEU A 52 -8.41 -2.68 12.30
N ILE A 53 -9.21 -3.55 12.92
CA ILE A 53 -10.29 -4.28 12.22
C ILE A 53 -11.36 -3.34 11.65
N GLU A 54 -11.67 -2.26 12.36
CA GLU A 54 -12.62 -1.24 11.92
C GLU A 54 -12.03 -0.36 10.81
N GLN A 55 -10.73 -0.05 10.86
CA GLN A 55 -10.02 0.60 9.76
C GLN A 55 -10.09 -0.24 8.48
N CYS A 56 -9.84 -1.55 8.60
CA CYS A 56 -9.93 -2.48 7.48
C CYS A 56 -11.36 -2.51 6.89
N LEU A 57 -12.37 -2.51 7.77
CA LEU A 57 -13.77 -2.44 7.36
C LEU A 57 -14.09 -1.15 6.58
N GLN A 58 -13.58 0.00 7.03
CA GLN A 58 -13.76 1.29 6.32
C GLN A 58 -13.12 1.29 4.92
N LEU A 59 -11.96 0.66 4.79
CA LEU A 59 -11.24 0.55 3.52
C LEU A 59 -11.75 -0.61 2.63
N GLY A 60 -12.65 -1.44 3.17
CA GLY A 60 -13.14 -2.65 2.52
C GLY A 60 -12.01 -3.64 2.18
N ILE A 61 -10.98 -3.72 3.02
CA ILE A 61 -9.86 -4.67 2.88
C ILE A 61 -10.02 -5.80 3.89
N ALA A 62 -9.58 -7.01 3.51
CA ALA A 62 -9.63 -8.14 4.42
C ALA A 62 -8.65 -7.94 5.58
N HIS A 63 -9.06 -8.32 6.78
CA HIS A 63 -8.21 -8.42 7.96
C HIS A 63 -7.99 -9.90 8.26
N GLU A 64 -6.75 -10.35 8.12
CA GLU A 64 -6.35 -11.74 8.35
C GLU A 64 -5.41 -11.81 9.54
N LYS A 65 -5.49 -12.90 10.31
CA LYS A 65 -4.58 -13.15 11.43
C LYS A 65 -3.77 -14.39 11.15
N ILE A 66 -2.45 -14.29 11.28
CA ILE A 66 -1.55 -15.43 11.23
C ILE A 66 -1.05 -15.69 12.65
N GLU A 67 -1.44 -16.83 13.19
CA GLU A 67 -0.97 -17.32 14.48
C GLU A 67 0.24 -18.23 14.29
N GLY A 68 1.23 -18.12 15.18
CA GLY A 68 2.35 -19.06 15.22
C GLY A 68 3.49 -18.78 14.23
N LEU A 69 3.37 -17.78 13.35
CA LEU A 69 4.51 -17.30 12.58
C LEU A 69 5.51 -16.64 13.53
N GLN A 70 6.74 -17.16 13.56
CA GLN A 70 7.83 -16.54 14.30
C GLN A 70 8.29 -15.29 13.57
N TYR A 71 8.39 -14.17 14.29
CA TYR A 71 8.89 -12.91 13.73
C TYR A 71 9.77 -12.16 14.71
N GLY A 72 10.80 -11.50 14.17
CA GLY A 72 11.81 -10.74 14.90
C GLY A 72 11.53 -9.25 14.92
N LYS A 73 12.59 -8.45 14.75
CA LYS A 73 12.52 -6.97 14.74
C LYS A 73 11.96 -6.39 13.44
N LYS A 74 11.89 -7.19 12.37
CA LYS A 74 11.40 -6.79 11.05
C LYS A 74 10.31 -7.77 10.59
N PRO A 75 9.13 -7.73 11.24
CA PRO A 75 8.04 -8.68 10.99
C PRO A 75 7.62 -8.75 9.52
N GLU A 76 7.81 -7.68 8.76
CA GLU A 76 7.49 -7.59 7.35
C GLU A 76 8.43 -8.48 6.50
N ILE A 77 9.71 -8.58 6.88
CA ILE A 77 10.66 -9.50 6.22
C ILE A 77 10.32 -10.95 6.57
N ASP A 78 9.97 -11.21 7.83
CA ASP A 78 9.58 -12.56 8.25
C ASP A 78 8.28 -13.01 7.54
N ALA A 79 7.32 -12.09 7.39
CA ALA A 79 6.11 -12.31 6.59
C ALA A 79 6.42 -12.52 5.10
N LEU A 80 7.32 -11.72 4.51
CA LEU A 80 7.74 -11.92 3.13
C LEU A 80 8.31 -13.33 2.93
N ASN A 81 9.25 -13.76 3.77
CA ASN A 81 9.85 -15.10 3.67
C ASN A 81 8.79 -16.21 3.76
N HIS A 82 7.83 -16.07 4.68
CA HIS A 82 6.70 -17.00 4.79
C HIS A 82 5.89 -17.12 3.48
N TYR A 83 5.68 -16.02 2.76
CA TYR A 83 5.01 -16.05 1.45
C TYR A 83 5.93 -16.57 0.33
N LEU A 84 7.21 -16.22 0.33
CA LEU A 84 8.19 -16.74 -0.63
C LEU A 84 8.27 -18.28 -0.56
N ASP A 85 8.27 -18.85 0.64
CA ASP A 85 8.26 -20.30 0.87
C ASP A 85 6.98 -20.99 0.32
N GLN A 86 5.92 -20.22 0.08
CA GLN A 86 4.66 -20.68 -0.51
C GLN A 86 4.59 -20.45 -2.03
N GLY A 87 5.69 -20.06 -2.65
CA GLY A 87 5.80 -19.84 -4.09
C GLY A 87 5.36 -18.46 -4.57
N PHE A 88 5.23 -17.48 -3.68
CA PHE A 88 5.05 -16.08 -4.11
C PHE A 88 6.35 -15.51 -4.66
N ILE A 89 6.22 -14.55 -5.58
CA ILE A 89 7.31 -13.71 -6.07
C ILE A 89 6.97 -12.27 -5.69
N GLY A 90 7.87 -11.56 -5.02
CA GLY A 90 7.61 -10.16 -4.67
C GLY A 90 8.68 -9.58 -3.76
N ALA A 91 8.36 -8.44 -3.15
CA ALA A 91 9.30 -7.72 -2.31
C ALA A 91 8.62 -7.01 -1.13
N TYR A 92 9.38 -6.88 -0.04
CA TYR A 92 9.12 -5.95 1.06
C TYR A 92 9.78 -4.61 0.71
N CYS A 93 9.02 -3.76 0.03
CA CYS A 93 9.54 -2.48 -0.47
C CYS A 93 8.42 -1.43 -0.59
N GLU A 94 7.33 -1.58 0.18
CA GLU A 94 6.16 -0.70 0.12
C GLU A 94 5.73 -0.46 -1.35
N GLY A 95 5.56 0.80 -1.75
CA GLY A 95 5.20 1.23 -3.10
C GLY A 95 6.37 1.29 -4.08
N GLY A 96 7.59 0.96 -3.63
CA GLY A 96 8.81 0.99 -4.44
C GLY A 96 8.68 0.26 -5.78
N PRO A 97 8.19 -0.99 -5.83
CA PRO A 97 7.99 -1.70 -7.09
C PRO A 97 7.08 -0.92 -8.06
N VAL A 98 5.96 -0.39 -7.57
CA VAL A 98 5.00 0.36 -8.40
C VAL A 98 5.64 1.65 -8.91
N LEU A 99 6.26 2.44 -8.04
CA LEU A 99 6.92 3.69 -8.41
C LEU A 99 8.05 3.48 -9.43
N LEU A 100 8.79 2.37 -9.31
CA LEU A 100 9.82 1.99 -10.29
C LEU A 100 9.25 1.45 -11.59
N LEU A 101 8.13 0.72 -11.57
CA LEU A 101 7.42 0.32 -12.78
C LEU A 101 6.98 1.54 -13.59
N ILE A 102 6.38 2.54 -12.93
CA ILE A 102 5.99 3.82 -13.56
C ILE A 102 7.21 4.49 -14.21
N ARG A 103 8.31 4.61 -13.45
CA ARG A 103 9.53 5.28 -13.93
C ARG A 103 10.18 4.52 -15.08
N ALA A 104 10.25 3.20 -15.02
CA ALA A 104 10.81 2.37 -16.09
C ALA A 104 9.95 2.42 -17.36
N ALA A 105 8.62 2.37 -17.21
CA ALA A 105 7.67 2.45 -18.31
C ALA A 105 7.70 3.82 -19.03
N ALA A 106 8.00 4.89 -18.31
CA ALA A 106 8.08 6.24 -18.87
C ALA A 106 9.52 6.73 -19.16
N LEU A 107 10.54 5.89 -18.98
CA LEU A 107 11.94 6.34 -18.90
C LEU A 107 12.39 7.16 -20.13
N ASP A 108 12.06 6.72 -21.34
CA ASP A 108 12.45 7.41 -22.58
C ASP A 108 11.84 8.81 -22.68
N VAL A 109 10.55 8.94 -22.35
CA VAL A 109 9.85 10.23 -22.34
C VAL A 109 10.37 11.13 -21.23
N LEU A 110 10.60 10.58 -20.03
CA LEU A 110 11.20 11.32 -18.92
C LEU A 110 12.61 11.81 -19.27
N ALA A 111 13.40 11.01 -19.99
CA ALA A 111 14.75 11.39 -20.41
C ALA A 111 14.77 12.58 -21.39
N GLN A 112 13.69 12.80 -22.15
CA GLN A 112 13.56 13.95 -23.05
C GLN A 112 13.32 15.26 -22.30
N PHE A 113 12.70 15.21 -21.12
CA PHE A 113 12.36 16.39 -20.34
C PHE A 113 13.38 16.75 -19.25
N ASN A 114 14.19 15.79 -18.80
CA ASN A 114 15.13 16.00 -17.70
C ASN A 114 16.35 16.83 -18.07
N PHE A 115 16.67 17.80 -17.21
CA PHE A 115 17.74 18.79 -17.42
C PHE A 115 19.14 18.17 -17.56
N ARG A 116 19.40 17.03 -16.89
CA ARG A 116 20.64 16.25 -17.08
C ARG A 116 20.38 14.91 -17.78
N ASN A 117 19.45 14.92 -18.73
CA ASN A 117 19.26 13.86 -19.70
C ASN A 117 18.79 12.56 -19.01
N ARG A 118 19.10 11.40 -19.59
CA ARG A 118 18.68 10.07 -19.14
C ARG A 118 19.17 9.69 -17.73
N SER A 119 20.33 10.16 -17.29
CA SER A 119 20.88 9.88 -15.96
C SER A 119 20.03 10.51 -14.84
N ASP A 120 19.55 11.74 -15.06
CA ASP A 120 18.61 12.39 -14.12
C ASP A 120 17.26 11.67 -14.10
N ALA A 121 16.77 11.21 -15.26
CA ALA A 121 15.55 10.40 -15.32
C ALA A 121 15.67 9.09 -14.51
N CYS A 122 16.86 8.46 -14.53
CA CYS A 122 17.13 7.24 -13.78
C CYS A 122 17.22 7.46 -12.26
N THR A 123 17.76 8.60 -11.85
CA THR A 123 18.13 8.84 -10.44
C THR A 123 17.10 9.64 -9.67
N ARG A 124 16.31 10.49 -10.34
CA ARG A 124 15.26 11.31 -9.74
C ARG A 124 14.06 10.46 -9.33
N PHE A 125 13.55 10.70 -8.13
CA PHE A 125 12.37 10.00 -7.62
C PHE A 125 11.14 10.20 -8.51
N THR A 126 10.30 9.17 -8.58
CA THR A 126 9.11 9.15 -9.46
C THR A 126 8.17 10.31 -9.14
N GLU A 127 7.86 10.56 -7.87
CA GLU A 127 6.97 11.65 -7.46
C GLU A 127 7.49 13.04 -7.85
N ALA A 128 8.81 13.25 -7.82
CA ALA A 128 9.41 14.51 -8.22
C ALA A 128 9.28 14.70 -9.74
N GLN A 129 9.51 13.64 -10.52
CA GLN A 129 9.33 13.67 -11.98
C GLN A 129 7.87 13.95 -12.37
N LEU A 130 6.92 13.28 -11.73
CA LEU A 130 5.49 13.49 -11.98
C LEU A 130 5.02 14.89 -11.58
N THR A 131 5.63 15.49 -10.54
CA THR A 131 5.34 16.87 -10.14
C THR A 131 5.90 17.88 -11.14
N ILE A 132 7.17 17.72 -11.54
CA ILE A 132 7.86 18.65 -12.45
C ILE A 132 7.22 18.62 -13.84
N TYR A 133 6.84 17.44 -14.33
CA TYR A 133 6.33 17.23 -15.69
C TYR A 133 4.81 17.04 -15.75
N LYS A 134 4.07 17.62 -14.80
CA LYS A 134 2.60 17.53 -14.75
C LYS A 134 1.91 17.99 -16.04
N GLU A 135 2.47 18.99 -16.72
CA GLU A 135 1.93 19.54 -17.98
C GLU A 135 2.17 18.58 -19.17
N SER A 136 3.05 17.59 -19.00
CA SER A 136 3.35 16.52 -19.97
C SER A 136 2.70 15.18 -19.57
N SER A 137 1.70 15.20 -18.68
CA SER A 137 1.06 14.00 -18.14
C SER A 137 0.58 13.03 -19.22
N GLU A 138 -0.09 13.53 -20.27
CA GLU A 138 -0.56 12.69 -21.38
C GLU A 138 0.57 11.98 -22.14
N LEU A 139 1.71 12.66 -22.34
CA LEU A 139 2.87 12.02 -22.98
C LEU A 139 3.45 10.91 -22.10
N ILE A 140 3.52 11.13 -20.79
CA ILE A 140 3.97 10.12 -19.82
C ILE A 140 3.00 8.94 -19.79
N LEU A 141 1.70 9.19 -19.70
CA LEU A 141 0.67 8.14 -19.67
C LEU A 141 0.67 7.33 -20.96
N ASN A 142 0.82 7.98 -22.12
CA ASN A 142 0.92 7.28 -23.40
C ASN A 142 2.20 6.44 -23.52
N ALA A 143 3.33 6.89 -22.98
CA ALA A 143 4.54 6.07 -22.91
C ALA A 143 4.29 4.79 -22.10
N ILE A 144 3.64 4.93 -20.94
CA ILE A 144 3.33 3.80 -20.05
C ILE A 144 2.37 2.81 -20.70
N ARG A 145 1.36 3.28 -21.44
CA ARG A 145 0.41 2.39 -22.15
C ARG A 145 1.06 1.57 -23.26
N ASN A 146 2.10 2.11 -23.90
CA ASN A 146 2.74 1.52 -25.08
C ASN A 146 4.02 0.74 -24.77
N ILE A 147 4.45 0.68 -23.51
CA ILE A 147 5.64 -0.07 -23.12
C ILE A 147 5.40 -1.58 -23.25
N ASP A 148 6.38 -2.31 -23.78
CA ASP A 148 6.42 -3.76 -23.68
C ASP A 148 7.25 -4.23 -22.48
N GLU A 149 7.06 -5.49 -22.06
CA GLU A 149 7.75 -6.05 -20.89
C GLU A 149 9.28 -6.06 -21.05
N ALA A 150 9.78 -6.36 -22.25
CA ALA A 150 11.22 -6.42 -22.49
C ALA A 150 11.86 -5.03 -22.38
N GLN A 151 11.20 -3.99 -22.90
CA GLN A 151 11.61 -2.59 -22.72
C GLN A 151 11.58 -2.19 -21.24
N LEU A 152 10.50 -2.51 -20.54
CA LEU A 152 10.35 -2.20 -19.13
C LEU A 152 11.46 -2.83 -18.27
N VAL A 153 11.80 -4.10 -18.51
CA VAL A 153 12.87 -4.79 -17.78
C VAL A 153 14.24 -4.15 -18.09
N ARG A 154 14.50 -3.79 -19.35
CA ARG A 154 15.75 -3.08 -19.70
C ARG A 154 15.85 -1.73 -18.99
N HIS A 155 14.78 -0.95 -19.00
CA HIS A 155 14.74 0.35 -18.31
C HIS A 155 14.86 0.22 -16.79
N PHE A 156 14.20 -0.78 -16.20
CA PHE A 156 14.38 -1.10 -14.79
C PHE A 156 15.84 -1.41 -14.47
N ASN A 157 16.50 -2.28 -15.25
CA ASN A 157 17.90 -2.61 -15.02
C ASN A 157 18.81 -1.37 -15.15
N GLU A 158 18.57 -0.52 -16.14
CA GLU A 158 19.30 0.74 -16.31
C GLU A 158 19.15 1.64 -15.07
N ILE A 159 17.91 1.83 -14.60
CA ILE A 159 17.59 2.60 -13.39
C ILE A 159 18.27 1.98 -12.16
N TYR A 160 18.18 0.66 -11.99
CA TYR A 160 18.59 -0.05 -10.78
C TYR A 160 20.11 -0.22 -10.68
N MET A 161 20.85 -0.02 -11.77
CA MET A 161 22.32 0.04 -11.78
C MET A 161 22.89 1.25 -11.02
N PHE A 162 22.10 2.31 -10.81
CA PHE A 162 22.55 3.47 -10.06
C PHE A 162 22.65 3.12 -8.55
N PRO A 163 23.82 3.25 -7.90
CA PRO A 163 24.08 2.67 -6.57
C PRO A 163 23.15 3.12 -5.44
N GLN A 164 22.48 4.26 -5.58
CA GLN A 164 21.51 4.77 -4.61
C GLN A 164 20.13 4.11 -4.74
N ILE A 165 19.75 3.62 -5.93
CA ILE A 165 18.41 3.08 -6.17
C ILE A 165 18.14 1.83 -5.31
N PRO A 166 19.04 0.82 -5.24
CA PRO A 166 18.84 -0.33 -4.35
C PRO A 166 18.85 0.02 -2.85
N LYS A 167 19.38 1.19 -2.45
CA LYS A 167 19.33 1.66 -1.06
C LYS A 167 17.95 2.20 -0.69
N TYR A 168 17.26 2.83 -1.64
CA TYR A 168 15.90 3.32 -1.45
C TYR A 168 14.85 2.24 -1.69
N TYR A 169 15.12 1.31 -2.60
CA TYR A 169 14.20 0.26 -3.02
C TYR A 169 14.86 -1.12 -2.96
N PRO A 170 15.12 -1.66 -1.75
CA PRO A 170 15.89 -2.89 -1.59
C PRO A 170 15.15 -4.13 -2.09
N GLY A 171 15.92 -5.14 -2.52
CA GLY A 171 15.40 -6.48 -2.81
C GLY A 171 14.66 -6.65 -4.13
N LEU A 172 14.66 -5.64 -5.01
CA LEU A 172 14.03 -5.75 -6.33
C LEU A 172 14.96 -6.40 -7.34
N SER A 173 14.36 -7.16 -8.26
CA SER A 173 15.04 -7.85 -9.36
C SER A 173 14.21 -7.76 -10.64
N ALA A 174 14.85 -7.98 -11.80
CA ALA A 174 14.16 -8.01 -13.09
C ALA A 174 12.98 -9.01 -13.10
N ASN A 175 13.16 -10.18 -12.48
CA ASN A 175 12.11 -11.20 -12.39
C ASN A 175 10.89 -10.72 -11.59
N ILE A 176 11.12 -10.04 -10.46
CA ILE A 176 10.04 -9.43 -9.67
C ILE A 176 9.31 -8.38 -10.51
N MET A 177 10.06 -7.46 -11.14
CA MET A 177 9.46 -6.36 -11.90
C MET A 177 8.67 -6.86 -13.12
N SER A 178 9.19 -7.85 -13.85
CA SER A 178 8.50 -8.54 -14.95
C SER A 178 7.21 -9.19 -14.45
N SER A 179 7.28 -9.98 -13.38
CA SER A 179 6.11 -10.71 -12.85
C SER A 179 5.00 -9.76 -12.36
N LEU A 180 5.39 -8.66 -11.70
CA LEU A 180 4.46 -7.61 -11.27
C LEU A 180 3.85 -6.87 -12.47
N PHE A 181 4.66 -6.53 -13.48
CA PHE A 181 4.17 -5.85 -14.68
C PHE A 181 3.19 -6.72 -15.45
N ALA A 182 3.49 -8.01 -15.63
CA ALA A 182 2.59 -8.96 -16.28
C ALA A 182 1.23 -9.07 -15.58
N ALA A 183 1.22 -9.05 -14.25
CA ALA A 183 -0.02 -9.11 -13.46
C ALA A 183 -0.80 -7.77 -13.44
N ILE A 184 -0.09 -6.63 -13.46
CA ILE A 184 -0.72 -5.31 -13.46
C ILE A 184 -1.24 -4.95 -14.86
N GLY A 185 -0.39 -5.04 -15.87
CA GLY A 185 -0.62 -4.62 -17.25
C GLY A 185 -0.40 -3.12 -17.48
N ALA A 186 0.04 -2.76 -18.68
CA ALA A 186 0.37 -1.38 -19.08
C ALA A 186 -0.79 -0.39 -18.87
N GLU A 187 -2.02 -0.75 -19.31
CA GLU A 187 -3.19 0.13 -19.18
C GLU A 187 -3.54 0.42 -17.71
N ARG A 188 -3.47 -0.60 -16.86
CA ARG A 188 -3.74 -0.42 -15.43
C ARG A 188 -2.63 0.37 -14.75
N LEU A 189 -1.37 0.16 -15.13
CA LEU A 189 -0.23 0.96 -14.65
C LEU A 189 -0.39 2.44 -15.03
N ALA A 190 -0.89 2.74 -16.23
CA ALA A 190 -1.20 4.12 -16.63
C ALA A 190 -2.31 4.73 -15.76
N ARG A 191 -3.38 3.99 -15.46
CA ARG A 191 -4.44 4.44 -14.55
C ARG A 191 -3.94 4.68 -13.11
N ILE A 192 -3.07 3.80 -12.60
CA ILE A 192 -2.41 3.98 -11.31
C ILE A 192 -1.53 5.23 -11.34
N THR A 193 -0.79 5.45 -12.42
CA THR A 193 0.07 6.63 -12.60
C THR A 193 -0.75 7.91 -12.59
N ALA A 194 -1.87 7.96 -13.30
CA ALA A 194 -2.77 9.10 -13.31
C ALA A 194 -3.28 9.43 -11.89
N ALA A 195 -3.59 8.41 -11.09
CA ALA A 195 -3.97 8.60 -9.69
C ALA A 195 -2.82 9.14 -8.83
N VAL A 196 -1.59 8.66 -9.04
CA VAL A 196 -0.39 9.20 -8.36
C VAL A 196 -0.19 10.67 -8.74
N MET A 197 -0.38 11.04 -10.01
CA MET A 197 -0.23 12.40 -10.51
C MET A 197 -1.17 13.43 -9.85
N GLU A 198 -2.30 13.01 -9.27
CA GLU A 198 -3.21 13.91 -8.53
C GLU A 198 -2.53 14.54 -7.31
N ASN A 199 -1.66 13.79 -6.62
CA ASN A 199 -0.86 14.30 -5.50
C ASN A 199 0.40 13.43 -5.31
N PRO A 200 1.45 13.62 -6.14
CA PRO A 200 2.59 12.69 -6.19
C PRO A 200 3.30 12.50 -4.86
N TYR A 201 3.49 13.59 -4.10
CA TYR A 201 4.21 13.53 -2.83
C TYR A 201 3.40 12.87 -1.70
N SER A 202 2.07 12.99 -1.73
CA SER A 202 1.21 12.29 -0.78
C SER A 202 1.14 10.79 -1.08
N TYR A 203 1.08 10.42 -2.35
CA TYR A 203 0.94 9.03 -2.78
C TYR A 203 2.27 8.30 -3.01
N ARG A 204 3.41 8.90 -2.66
CA ARG A 204 4.71 8.19 -2.66
C ARG A 204 4.86 7.21 -1.49
N ALA A 205 4.03 7.35 -0.46
CA ALA A 205 4.12 6.61 0.81
C ALA A 205 2.76 6.01 1.21
N GLY A 206 2.78 5.08 2.17
CA GLY A 206 1.55 4.43 2.66
C GLY A 206 1.02 3.32 1.74
N TRP A 207 1.86 2.83 0.84
CA TRP A 207 1.57 1.60 0.10
C TRP A 207 1.74 0.38 1.03
N PRO A 208 1.04 -0.74 0.75
CA PRO A 208 1.22 -1.98 1.52
C PRO A 208 2.67 -2.44 1.56
N ASP A 209 3.13 -2.91 2.72
CA ASP A 209 4.50 -3.38 2.95
C ASP A 209 5.00 -4.36 1.87
N LEU A 210 4.16 -5.34 1.51
CA LEU A 210 4.46 -6.37 0.54
C LEU A 210 3.66 -6.18 -0.75
N THR A 211 4.38 -6.20 -1.88
CA THR A 211 3.81 -6.27 -3.23
C THR A 211 4.29 -7.56 -3.87
N MET A 212 3.36 -8.49 -4.13
CA MET A 212 3.67 -9.85 -4.55
C MET A 212 2.73 -10.34 -5.64
N VAL A 213 3.14 -11.42 -6.29
CA VAL A 213 2.35 -12.15 -7.28
C VAL A 213 2.51 -13.64 -7.04
N LYS A 214 1.43 -14.37 -7.24
CA LYS A 214 1.42 -15.84 -7.30
C LYS A 214 0.43 -16.25 -8.39
N ASP A 215 0.83 -17.17 -9.26
CA ASP A 215 0.01 -17.66 -10.37
C ASP A 215 -0.60 -16.51 -11.21
N SER A 216 0.20 -15.48 -11.48
CA SER A 216 -0.19 -14.25 -12.21
C SER A 216 -1.24 -13.37 -11.51
N VAL A 217 -1.59 -13.65 -10.25
CA VAL A 217 -2.52 -12.85 -9.45
C VAL A 217 -1.75 -11.99 -8.46
N MET A 218 -2.05 -10.69 -8.45
CA MET A 218 -1.47 -9.74 -7.50
C MET A 218 -1.96 -9.96 -6.07
N PHE A 219 -1.04 -9.82 -5.11
CA PHE A 219 -1.31 -9.83 -3.68
C PHE A 219 -0.60 -8.66 -3.01
N TRP A 220 -1.37 -7.86 -2.28
CA TRP A 220 -0.90 -6.69 -1.56
C TRP A 220 -1.12 -6.92 -0.08
N ALA A 221 -0.05 -6.94 0.71
CA ALA A 221 -0.12 -7.23 2.13
C ALA A 221 0.47 -6.09 2.94
N GLU A 222 -0.35 -5.52 3.81
CA GLU A 222 0.07 -4.61 4.86
C GLU A 222 0.24 -5.42 6.15
N ILE A 223 1.43 -5.40 6.73
CA ILE A 223 1.79 -6.24 7.87
C ILE A 223 1.61 -5.43 9.15
N LYS A 224 0.87 -6.03 10.10
CA LYS A 224 0.65 -5.43 11.42
C LYS A 224 1.00 -6.41 12.50
N THR A 225 1.39 -5.88 13.64
CA THR A 225 1.57 -6.69 14.85
C THR A 225 0.53 -6.26 15.89
N THR A 226 0.86 -5.25 16.67
CA THR A 226 -0.02 -4.63 17.67
C THR A 226 -0.48 -3.23 17.26
N ASP A 227 0.12 -2.68 16.22
CA ASP A 227 -0.13 -1.35 15.69
C ASP A 227 -1.34 -1.32 14.72
N ARG A 228 -1.64 -0.12 14.23
CA ARG A 228 -2.80 0.18 13.37
C ARG A 228 -2.33 0.76 12.04
N LEU A 229 -3.23 0.87 11.07
CA LEU A 229 -2.92 1.61 9.85
C LEU A 229 -2.64 3.08 10.18
N HIS A 230 -1.53 3.59 9.66
CA HIS A 230 -1.18 5.00 9.73
C HIS A 230 -2.03 5.82 8.75
N MET A 231 -2.10 7.14 8.98
CA MET A 231 -2.84 8.07 8.11
C MET A 231 -2.47 7.93 6.64
N SER A 232 -1.16 7.88 6.33
CA SER A 232 -0.67 7.74 4.95
C SER A 232 -1.14 6.43 4.32
N GLN A 233 -1.19 5.34 5.09
CA GLN A 233 -1.67 4.04 4.62
C GLN A 233 -3.15 4.09 4.31
N ILE A 234 -3.96 4.67 5.19
CA ILE A 234 -5.41 4.84 4.98
C ILE A 234 -5.65 5.67 3.71
N MET A 235 -4.96 6.79 3.57
CA MET A 235 -5.09 7.72 2.44
C MET A 235 -4.71 7.06 1.11
N THR A 236 -3.55 6.41 1.06
CA THR A 236 -3.05 5.76 -0.15
C THR A 236 -3.86 4.52 -0.50
N ILE A 237 -4.20 3.66 0.47
CA ILE A 237 -5.05 2.48 0.24
C ILE A 237 -6.42 2.89 -0.27
N TYR A 238 -7.07 3.88 0.34
CA TYR A 238 -8.39 4.35 -0.09
C TYR A 238 -8.37 4.80 -1.56
N ARG A 239 -7.36 5.58 -1.94
CA ARG A 239 -7.25 6.08 -3.32
C ARG A 239 -6.87 5.00 -4.32
N MET A 240 -5.91 4.15 -3.98
CA MET A 240 -5.28 3.24 -4.93
C MET A 240 -6.03 1.93 -5.08
N LYS A 241 -6.60 1.37 -4.01
CA LYS A 241 -7.25 0.06 -4.01
C LYS A 241 -8.23 -0.17 -5.18
N PRO A 242 -9.11 0.77 -5.56
CA PRO A 242 -10.02 0.56 -6.70
C PRO A 242 -9.32 0.37 -8.05
N LEU A 243 -8.03 0.71 -8.14
CA LEU A 243 -7.19 0.61 -9.33
C LEU A 243 -6.24 -0.58 -9.30
N LEU A 244 -5.92 -1.10 -8.12
CA LEU A 244 -4.99 -2.21 -7.97
C LEU A 244 -5.70 -3.54 -8.31
N PRO A 245 -5.04 -4.43 -9.07
CA PRO A 245 -5.59 -5.75 -9.32
C PRO A 245 -5.33 -6.70 -8.15
N GLY A 246 -6.10 -7.78 -8.11
CA GLY A 246 -5.92 -8.85 -7.13
C GLY A 246 -6.40 -8.46 -5.73
N ASP A 247 -5.83 -9.13 -4.73
CA ASP A 247 -6.30 -9.05 -3.35
C ASP A 247 -5.42 -8.13 -2.51
N MET A 248 -6.05 -7.20 -1.81
CA MET A 248 -5.39 -6.38 -0.78
C MET A 248 -5.88 -6.77 0.61
N ARG A 249 -4.93 -7.03 1.52
CA ARG A 249 -5.21 -7.49 2.88
C ARG A 249 -4.30 -6.82 3.90
N VAL A 250 -4.81 -6.66 5.10
CA VAL A 250 -3.98 -6.48 6.30
C VAL A 250 -3.75 -7.84 6.93
N ILE A 251 -2.48 -8.18 7.14
CA ILE A 251 -2.05 -9.42 7.78
C ILE A 251 -1.53 -9.06 9.17
N GLN A 252 -2.27 -9.47 10.21
CA GLN A 252 -1.86 -9.26 11.58
C GLN A 252 -1.13 -10.50 12.13
N LEU A 253 0.16 -10.34 12.43
CA LEU A 253 0.96 -11.40 13.04
C LEU A 253 0.70 -11.45 14.54
N ILE A 254 0.29 -12.63 15.03
CA ILE A 254 -0.02 -12.85 16.43
C ILE A 254 1.08 -13.71 17.06
N LYS A 255 1.81 -13.13 18.03
CA LYS A 255 2.74 -13.90 18.86
C LYS A 255 1.97 -14.98 19.62
N THR A 256 2.37 -16.23 19.43
CA THR A 256 1.96 -17.31 20.33
C THR A 256 2.49 -17.04 21.72
N LYS A 257 1.62 -16.96 22.72
CA LYS A 257 2.03 -16.95 24.13
C LYS A 257 2.79 -18.26 24.41
N PRO A 258 3.93 -18.22 25.11
CA PRO A 258 4.57 -19.46 25.55
C PRO A 258 3.57 -20.23 26.42
N LYS A 259 3.38 -21.53 26.13
CA LYS A 259 2.59 -22.42 26.99
C LYS A 259 3.18 -22.34 28.39
N ARG A 260 2.41 -21.85 29.37
CA ARG A 260 2.77 -21.96 30.79
C ARG A 260 2.95 -23.45 31.07
N HIS A 261 4.19 -23.90 31.27
CA HIS A 261 4.43 -25.20 31.88
C HIS A 261 3.86 -25.11 33.30
N GLY A 262 2.86 -25.95 33.59
CA GLY A 262 2.28 -26.06 34.92
C GLY A 262 3.36 -26.51 35.89
N ALA A 263 3.79 -25.61 36.76
CA ALA A 263 4.57 -25.94 37.93
C ALA A 263 3.63 -26.57 38.97
N ASN A 264 3.32 -27.85 38.82
CA ASN A 264 2.94 -28.70 39.94
C ASN A 264 4.19 -29.46 40.38
N ALA A 265 5.03 -28.81 41.17
CA ALA A 265 6.00 -29.52 42.00
C ALA A 265 5.36 -29.68 43.37
N HIS A 266 5.00 -30.92 43.68
CA HIS A 266 4.52 -31.36 44.98
C HIS A 266 5.47 -30.90 46.08
N ILE A 267 4.90 -30.21 47.08
CA ILE A 267 5.49 -30.15 48.42
C ILE A 267 5.40 -31.57 48.98
N ILE A 268 6.56 -32.19 49.23
CA ILE A 268 6.67 -33.31 50.15
C ILE A 268 7.43 -32.76 51.34
N GLU A 269 6.72 -32.54 52.44
CA GLU A 269 7.30 -32.36 53.76
C GLU A 269 7.87 -33.71 54.23
N SER A 270 9.12 -33.68 54.70
CA SER A 270 9.70 -34.66 55.62
C SER A 270 10.71 -33.97 56.50
#